data_AF-I4YC67-F1
#
_entry.id   AF-I4YC67-F1
#
_cell.length_a   1.000
_cell.length_b   1.000
_cell.length_c   1.000
_cell.angle_alpha   90.00
_cell.angle_beta   90.00
_cell.angle_gamma   90.00
#
_symmetry.space_group_name_H-M   'P 1'
#
loop_
_entity.id
_entity.type
_entity.pdbx_description
1 polymer ?
#
loop_
_entity_poly.entity_id
_entity_poly.type
_entity_poly.pdbx_seq_one_letter_code
_entity_poly.pdbx_strand_id
1 'polypeptide(L)'
;MKIAIDFDDVISSTNRAVCQWHNRVYDTEWTIDDFHYYHYWKNPGWGNAQETFKKVTAFYNDNNGLNATQLVTGAKEALLKLKSAGHDLIIVTARNDNQREMTRNWLDHHLEGLFDKLYFTGQFTRDGDLEAENEDNEGIPTKNDQTHLSKADIIDRIGAHLLVDDSIENAFGCANHVRKNGVLAGKPIRTLLLSPIPPSDGIPIWHYPWNVELSKQDTEEDALSYDERKKRGLPTGESRQPTNLPSTIKRVTSWEDIIRKIDEYDTHLHSNAATIEASERAHPHSIQVQA
;
A
#
# COMPACT_ATOMS: atom_id res chain seq x y z
N MET A 1 -0.40 -18.12 -5.42
CA MET A 1 -0.56 -17.58 -4.04
C MET A 1 -1.49 -16.37 -3.99
N LYS A 2 -1.92 -15.93 -2.80
CA LYS A 2 -2.69 -14.68 -2.60
C LYS A 2 -1.76 -13.46 -2.52
N ILE A 3 -2.04 -12.41 -3.29
CA ILE A 3 -1.24 -11.19 -3.38
C ILE A 3 -2.14 -10.00 -3.02
N ALA A 4 -1.79 -9.28 -1.95
CA ALA A 4 -2.43 -8.00 -1.64
C ALA A 4 -1.75 -6.89 -2.45
N ILE A 5 -2.55 -6.03 -3.07
CA ILE A 5 -2.09 -4.98 -3.98
C ILE A 5 -2.75 -3.67 -3.58
N ASP A 6 -1.96 -2.64 -3.35
CA ASP A 6 -2.50 -1.30 -3.15
C ASP A 6 -3.08 -0.73 -4.45
N PHE A 7 -3.98 0.23 -4.31
CA PHE A 7 -4.62 0.88 -5.43
C PHE A 7 -3.85 2.14 -5.87
N ASP A 8 -3.70 3.11 -4.98
CA ASP A 8 -3.09 4.41 -5.29
C ASP A 8 -1.58 4.27 -5.48
N ASP A 9 -1.06 4.88 -6.56
CA ASP A 9 0.31 4.89 -7.06
C ASP A 9 1.02 3.52 -7.25
N VAL A 10 0.27 2.42 -7.10
CA VAL A 10 0.61 1.05 -7.50
C VAL A 10 -0.16 0.61 -8.75
N ILE A 11 -1.47 0.89 -8.80
CA ILE A 11 -2.34 0.60 -9.95
C ILE A 11 -2.74 1.90 -10.66
N SER A 12 -3.19 2.89 -9.89
CA SER A 12 -3.65 4.21 -10.37
C SER A 12 -2.60 5.25 -10.05
N SER A 13 -2.15 6.06 -11.00
CA SER A 13 -1.20 7.17 -10.76
C SER A 13 -1.90 8.36 -10.07
N THR A 14 -2.33 8.14 -8.83
CA THR A 14 -3.20 9.04 -8.07
C THR A 14 -2.47 10.32 -7.67
N ASN A 15 -1.26 10.25 -7.13
CA ASN A 15 -0.48 11.44 -6.76
C ASN A 15 -0.19 12.35 -7.96
N ARG A 16 -0.04 11.77 -9.16
CA ARG A 16 0.11 12.56 -10.39
C ARG A 16 -1.16 13.36 -10.71
N ALA A 17 -2.33 12.74 -10.63
CA ALA A 17 -3.59 13.43 -10.86
C ALA A 17 -3.88 14.47 -9.77
N VAL A 18 -3.59 14.15 -8.51
CA VAL A 18 -3.71 15.06 -7.37
C VAL A 18 -2.82 16.29 -7.56
N CYS A 19 -1.57 16.10 -7.99
CA CYS A 19 -0.64 17.20 -8.29
C CYS A 19 -1.20 18.11 -9.41
N GLN A 20 -1.66 17.53 -10.52
CA GLN A 20 -2.26 18.28 -11.63
C GLN A 20 -3.53 19.04 -11.22
N TRP A 21 -4.38 18.40 -10.42
CA TRP A 21 -5.57 19.02 -9.84
C TRP A 21 -5.20 20.18 -8.94
N HIS A 22 -4.21 20.01 -8.05
CA HIS A 22 -3.78 21.05 -7.12
C HIS A 22 -3.26 22.27 -7.87
N ASN A 23 -2.43 22.06 -8.90
CA ASN A 23 -1.93 23.13 -9.77
C ASN A 23 -3.05 23.89 -10.46
N ARG A 24 -4.04 23.18 -11.00
CA ARG A 24 -5.21 23.80 -11.65
C ARG A 24 -6.07 24.61 -10.67
N VAL A 25 -6.33 24.09 -9.48
CA VAL A 25 -7.30 24.66 -8.53
C VAL A 25 -6.71 25.79 -7.70
N TYR A 26 -5.43 25.69 -7.34
CA TYR A 26 -4.75 26.63 -6.45
C TYR A 26 -3.68 27.48 -7.14
N ASP A 27 -3.59 27.41 -8.47
CA ASP A 27 -2.60 28.14 -9.28
C ASP A 27 -1.17 27.90 -8.80
N THR A 28 -0.85 26.63 -8.54
CA THR A 28 0.49 26.18 -8.13
C THR A 28 1.24 25.55 -9.30
N GLU A 29 2.56 25.42 -9.16
CA GLU A 29 3.45 24.82 -10.18
C GLU A 29 4.19 23.59 -9.62
N TRP A 30 3.51 22.78 -8.82
CA TRP A 30 4.11 21.60 -8.20
C TRP A 30 4.37 20.49 -9.21
N THR A 31 5.34 19.66 -8.87
CA THR A 31 5.68 18.41 -9.53
C THR A 31 5.47 17.25 -8.56
N ILE A 32 5.66 16.01 -9.04
CA ILE A 32 5.63 14.84 -8.16
C ILE A 32 6.73 14.91 -7.11
N ASP A 33 7.89 15.50 -7.44
CA ASP A 33 9.04 15.56 -6.54
C ASP A 33 8.78 16.40 -5.29
N ASP A 34 7.77 17.27 -5.31
CA ASP A 34 7.33 18.10 -4.18
C ASP A 34 6.45 17.32 -3.17
N PHE A 35 6.02 16.10 -3.50
CA PHE A 35 5.24 15.23 -2.61
C PHE A 35 6.18 14.43 -1.69
N HIS A 36 6.96 15.16 -0.89
CA HIS A 36 8.04 14.63 -0.07
C HIS A 36 7.65 13.54 0.93
N TYR A 37 6.41 13.57 1.39
CA TYR A 37 5.90 12.72 2.47
C TYR A 37 4.54 12.12 2.10
N TYR A 38 4.28 10.93 2.64
CA TYR A 38 2.98 10.24 2.52
C TYR A 38 1.83 11.11 3.04
N HIS A 39 2.04 11.77 4.18
CA HIS A 39 1.07 12.70 4.76
C HIS A 39 1.14 14.07 4.08
N TYR A 40 0.13 14.38 3.26
CA TYR A 40 0.10 15.58 2.43
C TYR A 40 0.29 16.91 3.16
N TRP A 41 -0.17 17.08 4.41
CA TRP A 41 0.02 18.33 5.15
C TRP A 41 1.50 18.68 5.39
N LYS A 42 2.39 17.68 5.30
CA LYS A 42 3.84 17.86 5.40
C LYS A 42 4.49 18.30 4.08
N ASN A 43 3.72 18.37 3.01
CA ASN A 43 4.19 18.79 1.69
C ASN A 43 3.83 20.27 1.41
N PRO A 44 4.59 20.95 0.56
CA PRO A 44 4.33 22.35 0.22
C PRO A 44 2.91 22.59 -0.32
N GLY A 45 2.28 23.67 0.12
CA GLY A 45 0.99 24.11 -0.41
C GLY A 45 -0.25 23.37 0.10
N TRP A 46 -0.13 22.36 0.96
CA TRP A 46 -1.28 21.57 1.45
C TRP A 46 -1.96 22.11 2.71
N GLY A 47 -1.31 23.05 3.42
CA GLY A 47 -1.80 23.59 4.69
C GLY A 47 -1.69 22.57 5.84
N ASN A 48 -2.42 22.82 6.93
CA ASN A 48 -2.50 21.88 8.04
C ASN A 48 -3.35 20.63 7.72
N ALA A 49 -3.39 19.66 8.64
CA ALA A 49 -4.14 18.42 8.44
C ALA A 49 -5.63 18.64 8.10
N GLN A 50 -6.28 19.64 8.71
CA GLN A 50 -7.68 19.95 8.43
C GLN A 50 -7.87 20.55 7.03
N GLU A 51 -6.98 21.45 6.61
CA GLU A 51 -6.99 22.02 5.26
C GLU A 51 -6.71 20.94 4.22
N THR A 52 -5.73 20.08 4.50
CA THR A 52 -5.39 18.92 3.67
C THR A 52 -6.61 18.01 3.48
N PHE A 53 -7.33 17.67 4.55
CA PHE A 53 -8.54 16.86 4.47
C PHE A 53 -9.59 17.49 3.54
N LYS A 54 -9.81 18.81 3.64
CA LYS A 54 -10.72 19.54 2.73
C LYS A 54 -10.26 19.48 1.28
N LYS A 55 -8.95 19.63 1.03
CA LYS A 55 -8.37 19.54 -0.32
C LYS A 55 -8.52 18.14 -0.92
N VAL A 56 -8.20 17.10 -0.16
CA VAL A 56 -8.36 15.70 -0.59
C VAL A 56 -9.83 15.40 -0.88
N THR A 57 -10.74 15.84 -0.01
CA THR A 57 -12.19 15.70 -0.24
C THR A 57 -12.63 16.42 -1.52
N ALA A 58 -12.14 17.64 -1.75
CA ALA A 58 -12.44 18.40 -2.97
C ALA A 58 -11.90 17.72 -4.23
N PHE A 59 -10.71 17.11 -4.17
CA PHE A 59 -10.15 16.32 -5.28
C PHE A 59 -11.07 15.15 -5.66
N TYR A 60 -11.52 14.36 -4.69
CA TYR A 60 -12.38 13.21 -4.97
C TYR A 60 -13.80 13.58 -5.42
N ASN A 61 -14.26 14.80 -5.08
CA ASN A 61 -15.54 15.34 -5.55
C ASN A 61 -15.45 16.06 -6.91
N ASP A 62 -14.24 16.30 -7.44
CA ASP A 62 -14.04 16.88 -8.77
C ASP A 62 -14.32 15.80 -9.84
N ASN A 63 -15.06 16.16 -10.89
CA ASN A 63 -15.35 15.25 -12.01
C ASN A 63 -14.09 14.74 -12.72
N ASN A 64 -12.98 15.48 -12.62
CA ASN A 64 -11.64 15.13 -13.09
C ASN A 64 -10.72 14.67 -11.94
N GLY A 65 -11.27 14.19 -10.82
CA GLY A 65 -10.53 13.61 -9.71
C GLY A 65 -10.01 12.21 -10.07
N LEU A 66 -10.56 11.17 -9.43
CA LEU A 66 -10.17 9.78 -9.70
C LEU A 66 -10.29 9.40 -11.19
N ASN A 67 -11.31 9.88 -11.89
CA ASN A 67 -11.53 9.54 -13.29
C ASN A 67 -10.43 10.07 -14.24
N ALA A 68 -9.61 11.02 -13.80
CA ALA A 68 -8.48 11.52 -14.57
C ALA A 68 -7.17 10.77 -14.30
N THR A 69 -7.14 9.83 -13.34
CA THR A 69 -5.94 9.05 -13.07
C THR A 69 -5.67 8.07 -14.20
N GLN A 70 -4.38 7.82 -14.45
CA GLN A 70 -3.92 6.87 -15.44
C GLN A 70 -3.43 5.59 -14.76
N LEU A 71 -3.48 4.47 -15.47
CA LEU A 71 -2.82 3.24 -15.02
C LEU A 71 -1.32 3.49 -14.83
N VAL A 72 -0.75 2.97 -13.74
CA VAL A 72 0.69 2.88 -13.57
C VAL A 72 1.27 2.00 -14.68
N THR A 73 2.38 2.44 -15.28
CA THR A 73 3.02 1.77 -16.41
C THR A 73 3.29 0.29 -16.12
N GLY A 74 2.84 -0.60 -17.02
CA GLY A 74 3.03 -2.05 -16.93
C GLY A 74 2.06 -2.77 -15.97
N ALA A 75 1.20 -2.05 -15.24
CA ALA A 75 0.30 -2.65 -14.26
C ALA A 75 -0.67 -3.64 -14.90
N LYS A 76 -1.34 -3.26 -16.01
CA LYS A 76 -2.36 -4.10 -16.65
C LYS A 76 -1.77 -5.40 -17.15
N GLU A 77 -0.66 -5.34 -17.88
CA GLU A 77 0.04 -6.50 -18.43
C GLU A 77 0.54 -7.43 -17.32
N ALA A 78 1.08 -6.86 -16.24
CA ALA A 78 1.60 -7.64 -15.13
C ALA A 78 0.50 -8.32 -14.33
N LEU A 79 -0.59 -7.62 -14.01
CA LEU A 79 -1.73 -8.18 -13.31
C LEU A 79 -2.39 -9.31 -14.11
N LEU A 80 -2.55 -9.14 -15.44
CA LEU A 80 -3.02 -10.21 -16.31
C LEU A 80 -2.10 -11.44 -16.28
N LYS A 81 -0.79 -11.23 -16.31
CA LYS A 81 0.19 -12.33 -16.23
C LYS A 81 0.10 -13.05 -14.88
N LEU A 82 0.01 -12.32 -13.78
CA LEU A 82 -0.13 -12.89 -12.43
C LEU A 82 -1.43 -13.68 -12.29
N LYS A 83 -2.57 -13.13 -12.74
CA LYS A 83 -3.86 -13.85 -12.73
C LYS A 83 -3.77 -15.13 -13.57
N SER A 84 -3.15 -15.06 -14.75
CA SER A 84 -2.96 -16.21 -15.65
C SER A 84 -2.06 -17.31 -15.05
N ALA A 85 -1.11 -16.94 -14.19
CA ALA A 85 -0.27 -17.86 -13.43
C ALA A 85 -0.98 -18.48 -12.20
N GLY A 86 -2.27 -18.17 -11.99
CA GLY A 86 -3.07 -18.74 -10.90
C GLY A 86 -2.93 -18.00 -9.57
N HIS A 87 -2.47 -16.74 -9.60
CA HIS A 87 -2.48 -15.89 -8.41
C HIS A 87 -3.88 -15.36 -8.10
N ASP A 88 -4.18 -15.27 -6.81
CA ASP A 88 -5.37 -14.60 -6.29
C ASP A 88 -4.97 -13.15 -5.96
N LEU A 89 -5.51 -12.20 -6.73
CA LEU A 89 -5.16 -10.78 -6.66
C LEU A 89 -6.25 -10.05 -5.88
N ILE A 90 -5.85 -9.34 -4.83
CA ILE A 90 -6.78 -8.73 -3.87
C ILE A 90 -6.37 -7.27 -3.65
N ILE A 91 -7.30 -6.35 -3.79
CA ILE A 91 -7.05 -4.94 -3.44
C ILE A 91 -7.11 -4.75 -1.93
N VAL A 92 -6.08 -4.11 -1.37
CA VAL A 92 -6.07 -3.65 0.03
C VAL A 92 -5.59 -2.20 0.04
N THR A 93 -6.51 -1.25 0.23
CA THR A 93 -6.25 0.18 0.03
C THR A 93 -6.53 1.02 1.27
N ALA A 94 -5.78 2.12 1.41
CA ALA A 94 -5.95 3.11 2.47
C ALA A 94 -7.20 3.99 2.32
N ARG A 95 -7.85 3.90 1.15
CA ARG A 95 -9.07 4.65 0.80
C ARG A 95 -10.20 4.41 1.80
N ASN A 96 -11.10 5.39 1.87
CA ASN A 96 -12.30 5.31 2.71
C ASN A 96 -13.37 4.47 2.02
N ASP A 97 -14.24 3.83 2.80
CA ASP A 97 -15.28 2.96 2.26
C ASP A 97 -16.27 3.69 1.34
N ASN A 98 -16.54 4.97 1.60
CA ASN A 98 -17.37 5.81 0.72
C ASN A 98 -16.77 6.01 -0.69
N GLN A 99 -15.50 5.63 -0.92
CA GLN A 99 -14.85 5.65 -2.22
C GLN A 99 -14.91 4.29 -2.93
N ARG A 100 -15.57 3.28 -2.35
CA ARG A 100 -15.63 1.92 -2.88
C ARG A 100 -16.22 1.85 -4.28
N GLU A 101 -17.37 2.46 -4.49
CA GLU A 101 -18.07 2.40 -5.79
C GLU A 101 -17.23 3.05 -6.90
N MET A 102 -16.68 4.24 -6.66
CA MET A 102 -15.81 4.90 -7.65
C MET A 102 -14.54 4.10 -7.93
N THR A 103 -13.97 3.43 -6.92
CA THR A 103 -12.77 2.58 -7.08
C THR A 103 -13.09 1.34 -7.92
N ARG A 104 -14.23 0.69 -7.67
CA ARG A 104 -14.71 -0.45 -8.49
C ARG A 104 -14.94 -0.04 -9.93
N ASN A 105 -15.68 1.04 -10.15
CA ASN A 105 -15.95 1.54 -11.50
C ASN A 105 -14.65 1.85 -12.26
N TRP A 106 -13.66 2.43 -11.59
CA TRP A 106 -12.35 2.68 -12.18
C TRP A 106 -11.62 1.38 -12.53
N LEU A 107 -11.61 0.39 -11.63
CA LEU A 107 -11.00 -0.92 -11.86
C LEU A 107 -11.68 -1.68 -13.00
N ASP A 108 -13.01 -1.68 -13.05
CA ASP A 108 -13.78 -2.35 -14.11
C ASP A 108 -13.49 -1.72 -15.47
N HIS A 109 -13.40 -0.39 -15.53
CA HIS A 109 -13.09 0.33 -16.77
C HIS A 109 -11.68 0.00 -17.31
N HIS A 110 -10.68 -0.11 -16.43
CA HIS A 110 -9.28 -0.23 -16.84
C HIS A 110 -8.78 -1.68 -16.90
N LEU A 111 -9.30 -2.53 -16.00
CA LEU A 111 -8.75 -3.84 -15.65
C LEU A 111 -9.80 -4.97 -15.72
N GLU A 112 -11.04 -4.68 -16.14
CA GLU A 112 -12.04 -5.67 -16.60
C GLU A 112 -12.18 -6.92 -15.71
N GLY A 113 -12.46 -6.73 -14.41
CA GLY A 113 -12.75 -7.85 -13.49
C GLY A 113 -11.54 -8.67 -13.02
N LEU A 114 -10.32 -8.13 -13.09
CA LEU A 114 -9.13 -8.80 -12.57
C LEU A 114 -9.16 -9.07 -11.06
N PHE A 115 -9.91 -8.26 -10.31
CA PHE A 115 -10.00 -8.31 -8.85
C PHE A 115 -11.38 -8.75 -8.40
N ASP A 116 -11.41 -9.85 -7.64
CA ASP A 116 -12.65 -10.38 -7.08
C ASP A 116 -13.00 -9.71 -5.74
N LYS A 117 -11.99 -9.16 -5.02
CA LYS A 117 -12.14 -8.64 -3.65
C LYS A 117 -11.39 -7.34 -3.44
N LEU A 118 -12.04 -6.41 -2.73
CA LEU A 118 -11.50 -5.09 -2.40
C LEU A 118 -11.74 -4.77 -0.92
N TYR A 119 -10.66 -4.47 -0.21
CA TYR A 119 -10.66 -4.11 1.20
C TYR A 119 -10.17 -2.69 1.42
N PHE A 120 -10.92 -1.92 2.21
CA PHE A 120 -10.71 -0.49 2.48
C PHE A 120 -10.42 -0.32 3.97
N THR A 121 -9.29 0.30 4.33
CA THR A 121 -8.94 0.52 5.74
C THR A 121 -9.47 1.84 6.28
N GLY A 122 -9.74 2.81 5.41
CA GLY A 122 -10.15 4.16 5.79
C GLY A 122 -9.10 4.88 6.65
N GLN A 123 -7.81 4.71 6.34
CA GLN A 123 -6.68 5.21 7.15
C GLN A 123 -6.74 6.71 7.47
N PHE A 124 -7.49 7.50 6.69
CA PHE A 124 -7.63 8.94 6.84
C PHE A 124 -9.02 9.39 7.34
N THR A 125 -9.85 8.46 7.82
CA THR A 125 -11.17 8.77 8.41
C THR A 125 -10.97 9.35 9.82
N ARG A 126 -11.76 10.37 10.18
CA ARG A 126 -11.73 10.96 11.54
C ARG A 126 -12.65 10.19 12.47
N ASP A 127 -12.27 10.08 13.74
CA ASP A 127 -13.14 9.62 14.81
C ASP A 127 -14.42 10.49 14.84
N GLY A 128 -15.57 9.89 14.55
CA GLY A 128 -16.88 10.55 14.53
C GLY A 128 -17.58 10.61 13.16
N ASP A 129 -16.89 10.36 12.05
CA ASP A 129 -17.48 10.19 10.71
C ASP A 129 -17.89 8.73 10.43
N LEU A 130 -17.93 7.90 11.47
CA LEU A 130 -18.23 6.48 11.39
C LEU A 130 -19.73 6.28 11.17
N GLU A 131 -20.13 5.87 9.97
CA GLU A 131 -21.39 5.15 9.82
C GLU A 131 -21.26 3.75 10.46
N ALA A 132 -22.34 3.29 11.08
CA ALA A 132 -22.36 2.14 11.98
C ALA A 132 -21.84 0.83 11.37
N GLU A 133 -21.38 -0.06 12.26
CA GLU A 133 -21.03 -1.48 12.08
C GLU A 133 -21.34 -2.09 10.71
N ASN A 134 -20.31 -2.44 9.94
CA ASN A 134 -20.49 -3.25 8.73
C ASN A 134 -19.36 -4.28 8.62
N GLU A 135 -19.72 -5.57 8.52
CA GLU A 135 -18.94 -6.48 7.67
C GLU A 135 -18.71 -5.75 6.36
N ASP A 136 -17.47 -5.64 5.88
CA ASP A 136 -17.32 -5.10 4.54
C ASP A 136 -18.14 -5.96 3.57
N ASN A 137 -18.66 -5.36 2.49
CA ASN A 137 -19.46 -6.09 1.50
C ASN A 137 -18.71 -7.28 0.85
N GLU A 138 -17.44 -7.49 1.21
CA GLU A 138 -16.53 -8.54 0.73
C GLU A 138 -16.24 -9.63 1.78
N GLY A 139 -16.94 -9.57 2.93
CA GLY A 139 -16.99 -10.63 3.93
C GLY A 139 -15.82 -10.70 4.89
N ILE A 140 -15.02 -9.65 5.09
CA ILE A 140 -14.18 -9.53 6.28
C ILE A 140 -15.01 -8.95 7.43
N PRO A 141 -15.20 -9.70 8.53
CA PRO A 141 -15.81 -9.16 9.72
C PRO A 141 -14.91 -8.07 10.33
N THR A 142 -15.44 -6.85 10.42
CA THR A 142 -14.93 -5.76 11.28
C THR A 142 -15.43 -5.90 12.72
N LYS A 143 -16.22 -6.94 13.00
CA LYS A 143 -16.98 -7.13 14.23
C LYS A 143 -16.09 -7.04 15.48
N ASN A 144 -16.41 -6.06 16.32
CA ASN A 144 -15.94 -5.79 17.69
C ASN A 144 -14.59 -5.10 17.90
N ASP A 145 -13.81 -4.80 16.86
CA ASP A 145 -12.65 -3.90 17.04
C ASP A 145 -13.14 -2.47 16.79
N GLN A 146 -13.27 -1.67 17.84
CA GLN A 146 -13.54 -0.21 17.78
C GLN A 146 -12.38 0.57 17.12
N THR A 147 -11.57 -0.08 16.30
CA THR A 147 -10.29 0.39 15.78
C THR A 147 -10.23 0.13 14.28
N HIS A 148 -9.95 1.17 13.50
CA HIS A 148 -9.59 1.06 12.08
C HIS A 148 -8.57 -0.07 11.86
N LEU A 149 -8.91 -1.08 11.04
CA LEU A 149 -7.98 -2.16 10.71
C LEU A 149 -6.88 -1.62 9.81
N SER A 150 -5.62 -1.91 10.15
CA SER A 150 -4.50 -1.59 9.26
C SER A 150 -4.48 -2.51 8.04
N LYS A 151 -3.74 -2.13 6.98
CA LYS A 151 -3.51 -3.04 5.85
C LYS A 151 -2.90 -4.36 6.32
N ALA A 152 -1.98 -4.31 7.29
CA ALA A 152 -1.33 -5.49 7.84
C ALA A 152 -2.33 -6.45 8.52
N ASP A 153 -3.31 -5.91 9.27
CA ASP A 153 -4.38 -6.71 9.87
C ASP A 153 -5.22 -7.41 8.81
N ILE A 154 -5.62 -6.68 7.76
CA ILE A 154 -6.40 -7.24 6.64
C ILE A 154 -5.60 -8.33 5.93
N ILE A 155 -4.34 -8.08 5.59
CA ILE A 155 -3.44 -9.02 4.91
C ILE A 155 -3.25 -10.31 5.71
N ASP A 156 -3.14 -10.20 7.03
CA ASP A 156 -3.07 -11.36 7.93
C ASP A 156 -4.39 -12.15 7.90
N ARG A 157 -5.53 -11.48 8.09
CA ARG A 157 -6.87 -12.12 8.10
C ARG A 157 -7.17 -12.87 6.80
N ILE A 158 -6.82 -12.30 5.64
CA ILE A 158 -7.10 -12.93 4.34
C ILE A 158 -6.06 -13.99 3.94
N GLY A 159 -4.97 -14.10 4.69
CA GLY A 159 -3.85 -15.01 4.38
C GLY A 159 -3.12 -14.64 3.09
N ALA A 160 -3.04 -13.34 2.75
CA ALA A 160 -2.24 -12.88 1.62
C ALA A 160 -0.75 -13.05 1.94
N HIS A 161 0.05 -13.49 0.97
CA HIS A 161 1.44 -13.90 1.18
C HIS A 161 2.40 -12.71 1.22
N LEU A 162 2.09 -11.68 0.43
CA LEU A 162 2.85 -10.44 0.35
C LEU A 162 1.93 -9.27 0.00
N LEU A 163 2.46 -8.07 0.19
CA LEU A 163 1.88 -6.80 -0.21
C LEU A 163 2.72 -6.18 -1.34
N VAL A 164 2.06 -5.62 -2.36
CA VAL A 164 2.64 -4.64 -3.29
C VAL A 164 2.05 -3.28 -2.96
N ASP A 165 2.89 -2.33 -2.54
CA ASP A 165 2.48 -1.02 -2.01
C ASP A 165 3.54 0.01 -2.36
N ASP A 166 3.17 1.28 -2.46
CA ASP A 166 4.09 2.40 -2.67
C ASP A 166 4.41 3.15 -1.37
N SER A 167 3.59 2.99 -0.32
CA SER A 167 3.80 3.61 1.00
C SER A 167 4.79 2.81 1.85
N ILE A 168 5.81 3.53 2.30
CA ILE A 168 6.79 3.01 3.25
C ILE A 168 6.17 2.75 4.63
N GLU A 169 5.18 3.54 5.05
CA GLU A 169 4.44 3.38 6.30
C GLU A 169 3.67 2.06 6.31
N ASN A 170 2.93 1.76 5.23
CA ASN A 170 2.21 0.50 5.08
C ASN A 170 3.18 -0.69 5.05
N ALA A 171 4.32 -0.53 4.37
CA ALA A 171 5.36 -1.55 4.33
C ALA A 171 5.96 -1.84 5.72
N PHE A 172 6.24 -0.80 6.51
CA PHE A 172 6.69 -0.96 7.90
C PHE A 172 5.61 -1.55 8.81
N GLY A 173 4.35 -1.14 8.64
CA GLY A 173 3.20 -1.74 9.32
C GLY A 173 3.16 -3.25 9.09
N CYS A 174 3.34 -3.68 7.84
CA CYS A 174 3.44 -5.09 7.48
C CYS A 174 4.66 -5.80 8.09
N ALA A 175 5.84 -5.18 8.02
CA ALA A 175 7.07 -5.76 8.54
C ALA A 175 7.05 -5.96 10.06
N ASN A 176 6.39 -5.06 10.78
CA ASN A 176 6.25 -5.09 12.24
C ASN A 176 5.04 -5.92 12.71
N HIS A 177 4.18 -6.37 11.79
CA HIS A 177 2.99 -7.13 12.12
C HIS A 177 3.30 -8.58 12.46
N VAL A 178 2.77 -9.05 13.59
CA VAL A 178 2.84 -10.46 13.99
C VAL A 178 1.59 -11.16 13.47
N ARG A 179 1.76 -11.96 12.41
CA ARG A 179 0.67 -12.78 11.86
C ARG A 179 0.13 -13.76 12.90
N LYS A 180 -1.18 -13.74 13.10
CA LYS A 180 -1.89 -14.64 14.03
C LYS A 180 -2.71 -15.69 13.30
N ASN A 181 -2.95 -15.51 12.00
CA ASN A 181 -3.97 -16.26 11.26
C ASN A 181 -3.37 -17.20 10.20
N GLY A 182 -4.01 -18.35 10.04
CA GLY A 182 -3.75 -19.31 8.95
C GLY A 182 -2.34 -19.89 8.92
N VAL A 183 -1.97 -20.45 7.77
CA VAL A 183 -0.68 -21.15 7.54
C VAL A 183 0.55 -20.24 7.56
N LEU A 184 0.32 -18.93 7.65
CA LEU A 184 1.36 -17.90 7.70
C LEU A 184 1.55 -17.35 9.12
N ALA A 185 0.85 -17.86 10.14
CA ALA A 185 1.02 -17.43 11.52
C ALA A 185 2.50 -17.45 11.94
N GLY A 186 2.94 -16.41 12.64
CA GLY A 186 4.33 -16.21 13.07
C GLY A 186 5.32 -15.82 11.96
N LYS A 187 4.92 -15.81 10.68
CA LYS A 187 5.78 -15.34 9.57
C LYS A 187 5.59 -13.83 9.34
N PRO A 188 6.64 -13.09 8.93
CA PRO A 188 6.49 -11.68 8.59
C PRO A 188 5.63 -11.49 7.34
N ILE A 189 4.94 -10.36 7.25
CA ILE A 189 4.37 -9.90 5.99
C ILE A 189 5.49 -9.27 5.17
N ARG A 190 5.71 -9.78 3.95
CA ARG A 190 6.69 -9.21 3.02
C ARG A 190 6.02 -8.12 2.18
N THR A 191 6.77 -7.07 1.88
CA THR A 191 6.30 -5.99 1.02
C THR A 191 7.26 -5.76 -0.13
N LEU A 192 6.71 -5.72 -1.34
CA LEU A 192 7.36 -5.18 -2.53
C LEU A 192 6.99 -3.69 -2.61
N LEU A 193 7.91 -2.83 -2.19
CA LEU A 193 7.75 -1.38 -2.13
C LEU A 193 8.02 -0.77 -3.51
N LEU A 194 6.97 -0.39 -4.25
CA LEU A 194 7.11 0.17 -5.59
C LEU A 194 7.81 1.53 -5.53
N SER A 195 8.87 1.68 -6.31
CA SER A 195 9.82 2.79 -6.25
C SER A 195 10.39 3.06 -7.64
N PRO A 196 9.62 3.68 -8.56
CA PRO A 196 9.95 3.68 -9.98
C PRO A 196 10.87 4.82 -10.42
N ILE A 197 11.11 5.83 -9.58
CA ILE A 197 11.98 6.96 -9.91
C ILE A 197 13.44 6.55 -9.63
N PRO A 198 14.36 6.72 -10.59
CA PRO A 198 15.77 6.38 -10.41
C PRO A 198 16.45 7.24 -9.33
N PRO A 199 17.60 6.78 -8.79
CA PRO A 199 18.43 7.61 -7.92
C PRO A 199 18.77 8.97 -8.54
N SER A 200 18.77 10.00 -7.70
CA SER A 200 19.06 11.39 -8.06
C SER A 200 20.02 12.04 -7.05
N ASP A 201 20.46 13.27 -7.35
CA ASP A 201 21.29 14.04 -6.42
C ASP A 201 20.58 14.22 -5.07
N GLY A 202 21.18 13.70 -4.00
CA GLY A 202 20.63 13.72 -2.64
C GLY A 202 19.76 12.51 -2.26
N ILE A 203 19.30 11.70 -3.23
CA ILE A 203 18.49 10.50 -2.99
C ILE A 203 19.14 9.30 -3.72
N PRO A 204 20.07 8.57 -3.09
CA PRO A 204 20.88 7.52 -3.74
C PRO A 204 20.13 6.17 -3.88
N ILE A 205 18.81 6.19 -4.04
CA ILE A 205 17.96 5.01 -4.13
C ILE A 205 16.85 5.20 -5.16
N TRP A 206 16.35 4.10 -5.70
CA TRP A 206 15.07 4.09 -6.41
C TRP A 206 13.94 4.44 -5.44
N HIS A 207 12.98 5.27 -5.85
CA HIS A 207 11.97 5.79 -4.94
C HIS A 207 10.66 6.21 -5.64
N TYR A 208 9.62 6.45 -4.84
CA TYR A 208 8.71 7.57 -5.02
C TYR A 208 9.08 8.65 -3.99
N PRO A 209 8.75 9.94 -4.21
CA PRO A 209 9.18 11.00 -3.31
C PRO A 209 8.73 10.79 -1.86
N TRP A 210 7.51 10.30 -1.66
CA TRP A 210 6.91 10.01 -0.35
C TRP A 210 7.37 8.70 0.31
N ASN A 211 8.18 7.88 -0.37
CA ASN A 211 8.69 6.63 0.20
C ASN A 211 10.22 6.61 0.36
N VAL A 212 10.85 7.78 0.33
CA VAL A 212 12.26 7.94 0.68
C VAL A 212 12.44 7.81 2.19
N GLU A 213 11.65 8.55 2.97
CA GLU A 213 11.70 8.60 4.42
C GLU A 213 10.31 8.34 5.02
N LEU A 214 10.26 7.71 6.21
CA LEU A 214 9.01 7.58 6.96
C LEU A 214 8.40 8.93 7.31
N SER A 215 7.14 9.12 6.93
CA SER A 215 6.31 10.24 7.36
C SER A 215 5.71 9.95 8.75
N LYS A 216 6.53 10.04 9.79
CA LYS A 216 6.15 9.72 11.19
C LYS A 216 4.98 10.57 11.69
N GLN A 217 4.30 10.11 12.74
CA GLN A 217 3.27 10.87 13.47
C GLN A 217 3.44 10.73 14.98
N ASP A 218 4.66 10.46 15.44
CA ASP A 218 4.92 9.98 16.79
C ASP A 218 4.99 11.14 17.81
N THR A 219 5.20 12.37 17.32
CA THR A 219 5.44 13.56 18.14
C THR A 219 4.59 14.75 17.71
N GLU A 220 4.47 15.77 18.57
CA GLU A 220 3.83 17.03 18.19
C GLU A 220 4.51 17.71 17.00
N GLU A 221 5.83 17.57 16.87
CA GLU A 221 6.58 18.08 15.71
C GLU A 221 6.21 17.35 14.42
N ASP A 222 5.86 16.07 14.52
CA ASP A 222 5.39 15.28 13.38
C ASP A 222 3.98 15.66 12.95
N ALA A 223 3.17 16.30 13.81
CA ALA A 223 1.86 16.79 13.43
C ALA A 223 1.91 18.12 12.65
N LEU A 224 3.07 18.79 12.62
CA LEU A 224 3.24 20.09 11.97
C LEU A 224 3.13 19.98 10.45
N SER A 225 2.49 20.97 9.86
CA SER A 225 2.47 21.19 8.42
C SER A 225 3.83 21.65 7.88
N TYR A 226 4.00 21.56 6.56
CA TYR A 226 5.18 22.09 5.88
C TYR A 226 5.49 23.55 6.27
N ASP A 227 4.47 24.42 6.22
CA ASP A 227 4.63 25.85 6.50
C ASP A 227 4.98 26.12 7.96
N GLU A 228 4.43 25.34 8.90
CA GLU A 228 4.76 25.45 10.32
C GLU A 228 6.20 25.00 10.59
N ARG A 229 6.65 23.90 9.98
CA ARG A 229 8.04 23.43 10.09
C ARG A 229 9.00 24.48 9.53
N LYS A 230 8.71 25.03 8.35
CA LYS A 230 9.50 26.08 7.71
C LYS A 230 9.59 27.35 8.57
N LYS A 231 8.48 27.81 9.14
CA LYS A 231 8.44 28.97 10.06
C LYS A 231 9.28 28.75 11.33
N ARG A 232 9.40 27.51 11.80
CA ARG A 232 10.20 27.14 12.98
C ARG A 232 11.65 26.81 12.66
N GLY A 233 12.06 26.85 11.38
CA GLY A 233 13.40 26.42 10.95
C GLY A 233 13.64 24.92 11.14
N LEU A 234 12.57 24.12 11.22
CA LEU A 234 12.66 22.66 11.32
C LEU A 234 12.90 22.05 9.93
N PRO A 235 13.55 20.87 9.85
CA PRO A 235 13.74 20.15 8.60
C PRO A 235 12.41 19.88 7.88
N THR A 236 12.38 20.16 6.58
CA THR A 236 11.29 19.84 5.67
C THR A 236 11.73 18.75 4.69
N GLY A 237 10.83 18.29 3.82
CA GLY A 237 11.10 17.14 2.97
C GLY A 237 12.28 17.29 2.01
N GLU A 238 12.74 18.51 1.75
CA GLU A 238 13.94 18.82 0.97
C GLU A 238 15.23 18.27 1.60
N SER A 239 15.23 17.99 2.91
CA SER A 239 16.39 17.41 3.62
C SER A 239 16.22 15.93 3.97
N ARG A 240 15.21 15.25 3.41
CA ARG A 240 14.89 13.84 3.67
C ARG A 240 16.07 12.92 3.36
N GLN A 241 16.23 11.86 4.15
CA GLN A 241 17.23 10.82 3.94
C GLN A 241 16.56 9.45 3.82
N PRO A 242 17.10 8.54 2.98
CA PRO A 242 16.56 7.20 2.83
C PRO A 242 16.44 6.45 4.17
N THR A 243 15.23 5.99 4.49
CA THR A 243 15.01 5.12 5.65
C THR A 243 15.60 3.74 5.41
N ASN A 244 16.31 3.20 6.41
CA ASN A 244 16.83 1.84 6.39
C ASN A 244 15.69 0.81 6.42
N LEU A 245 15.57 0.01 5.37
CA LEU A 245 14.49 -0.97 5.25
C LEU A 245 14.88 -2.31 5.89
N PRO A 246 13.99 -2.96 6.68
CA PRO A 246 14.17 -4.34 7.10
C PRO A 246 14.17 -5.28 5.89
N SER A 247 14.74 -6.48 6.05
CA SER A 247 14.90 -7.45 4.95
C SER A 247 13.57 -7.94 4.34
N THR A 248 12.47 -7.77 5.07
CA THR A 248 11.09 -8.11 4.66
C THR A 248 10.48 -7.10 3.68
N ILE A 249 11.05 -5.89 3.58
CA ILE A 249 10.65 -4.86 2.62
C ILE A 249 11.70 -4.80 1.50
N LYS A 250 11.25 -4.94 0.26
CA LYS A 250 12.11 -4.88 -0.93
C LYS A 250 11.62 -3.80 -1.86
N ARG A 251 12.50 -2.84 -2.19
CA ARG A 251 12.21 -1.89 -3.27
C ARG A 251 12.17 -2.63 -4.59
N VAL A 252 11.16 -2.32 -5.39
CA VAL A 252 10.98 -2.81 -6.76
C VAL A 252 10.75 -1.62 -7.67
N THR A 253 11.31 -1.65 -8.86
CA THR A 253 11.37 -0.44 -9.72
C THR A 253 10.27 -0.38 -10.77
N SER A 254 9.61 -1.50 -11.03
CA SER A 254 8.54 -1.59 -12.03
C SER A 254 7.69 -2.83 -11.81
N TRP A 255 6.60 -2.94 -12.57
CA TRP A 255 5.76 -4.13 -12.58
C TRP A 255 6.47 -5.37 -13.13
N GLU A 256 7.43 -5.22 -14.05
CA GLU A 256 8.29 -6.33 -14.48
C GLU A 256 9.18 -6.85 -13.34
N ASP A 257 9.71 -5.95 -12.51
CA ASP A 257 10.49 -6.34 -11.34
C ASP A 257 9.60 -7.02 -10.28
N ILE A 258 8.38 -6.52 -10.07
CA ILE A 258 7.38 -7.16 -9.20
C ILE A 258 7.12 -8.60 -9.63
N ILE A 259 6.86 -8.84 -10.91
CA ILE A 259 6.63 -10.20 -11.44
C ILE A 259 7.85 -11.08 -11.17
N ARG A 260 9.06 -10.60 -11.49
CA ARG A 260 10.29 -11.34 -11.25
C ARG A 260 10.43 -11.75 -9.78
N LYS A 261 10.12 -10.84 -8.84
CA LYS A 261 10.18 -11.12 -7.40
C LYS A 261 9.11 -12.09 -6.92
N ILE A 262 7.92 -12.06 -7.52
CA ILE A 262 6.88 -13.04 -7.27
C ILE A 262 7.31 -14.43 -7.77
N ASP A 263 7.83 -14.53 -9.00
CA ASP A 263 8.30 -15.79 -9.58
C ASP A 263 9.44 -16.42 -8.76
N GLU A 264 10.40 -15.61 -8.30
CA GLU A 264 11.47 -16.03 -7.37
C GLU A 264 10.86 -16.60 -6.07
N TYR A 265 9.87 -15.90 -5.50
CA TYR A 265 9.24 -16.28 -4.25
C TYR A 265 8.45 -17.59 -4.36
N ASP A 266 7.67 -17.77 -5.43
CA ASP A 266 6.94 -19.01 -5.65
C ASP A 266 7.87 -20.19 -5.86
N THR A 267 8.96 -20.01 -6.61
CA THR A 267 9.96 -21.07 -6.83
C THR A 267 10.52 -21.57 -5.49
N HIS A 268 10.81 -20.65 -4.57
CA HIS A 268 11.27 -21.00 -3.22
C HIS A 268 10.18 -21.70 -2.38
N LEU A 269 8.92 -21.29 -2.48
CA LEU A 269 7.81 -21.95 -1.79
C LEU A 269 7.62 -23.40 -2.26
N HIS A 270 7.61 -23.63 -3.57
CA HIS A 270 7.45 -24.97 -4.14
C HIS A 270 8.64 -25.88 -3.80
N SER A 271 9.86 -25.35 -3.86
CA SER A 271 11.08 -26.11 -3.52
C SER A 271 11.11 -26.53 -2.05
N ASN A 272 10.70 -25.64 -1.14
CA ASN A 272 10.59 -25.95 0.28
C ASN A 272 9.49 -26.98 0.56
N ALA A 273 8.33 -26.88 -0.09
CA ALA A 273 7.25 -27.86 0.03
C ALA A 273 7.69 -29.25 -0.43
N ALA A 274 8.33 -29.34 -1.60
CA ALA A 274 8.86 -30.61 -2.13
C ALA A 274 9.91 -31.25 -1.21
N THR A 275 10.75 -30.43 -0.57
CA THR A 275 11.76 -30.91 0.39
C THR A 275 11.13 -31.46 1.66
N ILE A 276 10.08 -30.80 2.18
CA ILE A 276 9.33 -31.27 3.36
C ILE A 276 8.64 -32.60 3.04
N GLU A 277 7.92 -32.69 1.91
CA GLU A 277 7.26 -33.93 1.49
C GLU A 277 8.25 -35.09 1.28
N ALA A 278 9.43 -34.81 0.72
CA ALA A 278 10.48 -35.82 0.56
C ALA A 278 11.02 -36.29 1.93
N SER A 279 11.15 -35.40 2.91
CA SER A 279 11.59 -35.75 4.27
C SER A 279 10.55 -36.58 5.03
N GLU A 280 9.25 -36.26 4.89
CA GLU A 280 8.15 -37.00 5.51
C GLU A 280 7.98 -38.40 4.91
N ARG A 281 8.20 -38.55 3.59
CA ARG A 281 8.22 -39.87 2.94
C ARG A 281 9.45 -40.70 3.31
N ALA A 282 10.58 -40.07 3.62
CA ALA A 282 11.80 -40.76 4.04
C ALA A 282 11.75 -41.26 5.49
N HIS A 283 10.93 -40.65 6.35
CA HIS A 283 10.77 -41.01 7.77
C HIS A 283 9.28 -41.16 8.15
N PRO A 284 8.58 -42.21 7.67
CA PRO A 284 7.22 -42.48 8.13
C PRO A 284 7.25 -42.77 9.63
N HIS A 285 6.61 -41.92 10.42
CA HIS A 285 6.45 -42.15 11.86
C HIS A 285 5.73 -43.49 12.08
N SER A 286 6.48 -44.50 12.51
CA SER A 286 5.94 -45.75 13.01
C SER A 286 5.30 -45.50 14.37
N ILE A 287 4.02 -45.17 14.38
CA ILE A 287 3.19 -45.19 15.59
C ILE A 287 2.95 -46.67 15.92
N GLN A 288 3.79 -47.24 16.80
CA GLN A 288 3.44 -48.48 17.48
C GLN A 288 2.42 -48.17 18.57
N VAL A 289 1.16 -48.47 18.28
CA VAL A 289 0.10 -48.57 19.30
C VAL A 289 0.38 -49.84 20.10
N GLN A 290 0.82 -49.71 21.36
CA GLN A 290 0.84 -50.82 22.30
C GLN A 290 -0.57 -50.99 22.88
N ALA A 291 -1.09 -52.21 22.76
CA ALA A 291 -2.35 -52.69 23.31
C ALA A 291 -2.22 -53.05 24.79
#